data_AF-A0A7S2N8W7-F1
#
_entry.id   AF-A0A7S2N8W7-F1
#
_cell.length_a   1.000
_cell.length_b   1.000
_cell.length_c   1.000
_cell.angle_alpha   90.00
_cell.angle_beta   90.00
_cell.angle_gamma   90.00
#
_symmetry.space_group_name_H-M   'P 1'
#
loop_
_entity.id
_entity.type
_entity.pdbx_description
1 polymer ?
#
loop_
_entity_poly.entity_id
_entity_poly.type
_entity_poly.pdbx_seq_one_letter_code
_entity_poly.pdbx_strand_id
1 'polypeptide(L)'
;MVRASLTSTAFLFGSALAAVPVPSTVEVAFKDFVEKYDRHYPSKEEEQKRFLAFNRSFAFVQAENAKGLSYTVALNEFADRVPEEFQATRFGLVAPRKVWSGVPHLGTHRYSGA
;
A
#
# COMPACT_ATOMS: atom_id res chain seq x y z
N MET A 1 65.40 0.99 -0.38
CA MET A 1 64.22 1.80 0.00
C MET A 1 62.99 0.90 0.00
N VAL A 2 62.04 1.20 0.88
CA VAL A 2 61.17 0.29 1.65
C VAL A 2 59.94 -0.22 0.86
N ARG A 3 59.54 -1.48 1.11
CA ARG A 3 58.31 -2.12 0.58
C ARG A 3 57.10 -1.60 1.38
N ALA A 4 56.09 -1.04 0.71
CA ALA A 4 54.84 -0.62 1.35
C ALA A 4 53.73 -1.65 1.09
N SER A 5 53.28 -2.32 2.14
CA SER A 5 52.07 -3.14 2.18
C SER A 5 50.87 -2.28 2.55
N LEU A 6 49.80 -2.30 1.76
CA LEU A 6 48.51 -1.70 2.13
C LEU A 6 47.55 -2.80 2.60
N THR A 7 46.98 -2.59 3.77
CA THR A 7 46.10 -3.48 4.52
C THR A 7 44.66 -3.45 4.00
N SER A 8 44.04 -4.63 4.01
CA SER A 8 42.66 -4.90 3.62
C SER A 8 41.65 -4.29 4.60
N THR A 9 40.81 -3.37 4.13
CA THR A 9 39.67 -2.84 4.89
C THR A 9 38.42 -3.67 4.61
N ALA A 10 37.95 -4.41 5.63
CA ALA A 10 36.68 -5.11 5.59
C ALA A 10 35.52 -4.12 5.74
N PHE A 11 34.64 -4.04 4.74
CA PHE A 11 33.37 -3.32 4.81
C PHE A 11 32.35 -4.17 5.59
N LEU A 12 32.05 -3.78 6.82
CA LEU A 12 30.90 -4.30 7.57
C LEU A 12 29.63 -3.65 7.01
N PHE A 13 28.78 -4.45 6.36
CA PHE A 13 27.41 -4.04 6.01
C PHE A 13 26.58 -3.96 7.30
N GLY A 14 26.49 -2.75 7.86
CA GLY A 14 25.49 -2.43 8.86
C GLY A 14 24.11 -2.44 8.21
N SER A 15 23.20 -3.27 8.72
CA SER A 15 21.79 -3.25 8.33
C SER A 15 21.17 -1.93 8.80
N ALA A 16 21.12 -0.95 7.90
CA ALA A 16 20.34 0.26 8.11
C ALA A 16 18.87 -0.15 8.12
N LEU A 17 18.26 -0.16 9.31
CA LEU A 17 16.81 -0.04 9.44
C LEU A 17 16.46 1.32 8.80
N ALA A 18 16.05 1.29 7.53
CA ALA A 18 15.67 2.50 6.82
C ALA A 18 14.54 3.15 7.61
N ALA A 19 14.87 4.21 8.35
CA ALA A 19 13.89 5.10 8.94
C ALA A 19 13.10 5.65 7.76
N VAL A 20 11.89 5.12 7.57
CA VAL A 20 10.97 5.64 6.57
C VAL A 20 10.82 7.12 6.90
N PRO A 21 11.23 8.06 6.02
CA PRO A 21 11.17 9.48 6.34
C PRO A 21 9.70 9.81 6.60
N VAL A 22 9.37 10.06 7.87
CA VAL A 22 8.04 10.49 8.25
C VAL A 22 8.00 11.98 7.91
N PRO A 23 7.21 12.40 6.92
CA PRO A 23 7.13 13.81 6.56
C PRO A 23 6.65 14.61 7.77
N SER A 24 7.30 15.74 8.05
CA SER A 24 7.05 16.57 9.23
C SER A 24 5.65 17.19 9.26
N THR A 25 5.02 17.34 8.09
CA THR A 25 3.66 17.89 7.92
C THR A 25 2.94 17.17 6.79
N VAL A 26 1.61 17.01 6.89
CA VAL A 26 0.74 16.42 5.86
C VAL A 26 0.90 17.10 4.49
N GLU A 27 1.14 18.41 4.47
CA GLU A 27 1.35 19.18 3.24
C GLU A 27 2.62 18.76 2.49
N VAL A 28 3.72 18.53 3.21
CA VAL A 28 4.97 18.04 2.64
C VAL A 28 4.75 16.62 2.10
N ALA A 29 4.10 15.77 2.89
CA ALA A 29 3.75 14.41 2.50
C ALA A 29 2.92 14.37 1.21
N PHE A 30 1.99 15.32 1.05
CA PHE A 30 1.14 15.42 -0.14
C PHE A 30 1.93 15.89 -1.36
N LYS A 31 2.83 16.86 -1.21
CA LYS A 31 3.71 17.28 -2.30
C LYS A 31 4.61 16.14 -2.77
N ASP A 32 5.25 15.45 -1.84
CA ASP A 32 6.08 14.28 -2.14
C ASP A 32 5.26 13.18 -2.82
N PHE A 33 4.00 12.98 -2.40
CA PHE A 33 3.08 12.04 -3.03
C PHE A 33 2.74 12.45 -4.47
N VAL A 34 2.43 13.73 -4.70
CA VAL A 34 2.09 14.26 -6.02
C VAL A 34 3.26 14.09 -6.98
N GLU A 35 4.48 14.40 -6.53
CA GLU A 35 5.69 14.20 -7.33
C GLU A 35 6.00 12.72 -7.56
N LYS A 36 5.91 11.89 -6.52
CA LYS A 36 6.23 10.46 -6.59
C LYS A 36 5.33 9.66 -7.52
N TYR A 37 4.05 10.01 -7.58
CA TYR A 37 3.05 9.29 -8.39
C TYR A 37 2.59 10.09 -9.61
N ASP A 38 3.32 11.14 -9.97
CA ASP A 38 3.06 12.01 -11.13
C ASP A 38 1.58 12.43 -11.23
N ARG A 39 1.06 12.95 -10.11
CA ARG A 39 -0.36 13.31 -10.00
C ARG A 39 -0.60 14.69 -10.61
N HIS A 40 -1.57 14.75 -11.53
CA HIS A 40 -2.06 16.00 -12.09
C HIS A 40 -3.54 16.19 -11.75
N TYR A 41 -3.85 17.32 -11.13
CA TYR A 41 -5.22 17.71 -10.83
C TYR A 41 -5.63 18.88 -11.73
N PRO A 42 -6.79 18.83 -12.40
CA PRO A 42 -7.20 19.80 -13.41
C PRO A 42 -7.66 21.14 -12.81
N SER A 43 -8.06 21.18 -11.54
CA SER A 43 -8.51 22.39 -10.86
C SER A 43 -8.02 22.42 -9.41
N LYS A 44 -7.93 23.64 -8.85
CA LYS A 44 -7.60 23.82 -7.43
C LYS A 44 -8.63 23.19 -6.50
N GLU A 45 -9.90 23.18 -6.92
CA GLU A 45 -10.99 22.54 -6.18
C GLU A 45 -10.79 21.02 -6.12
N GLU A 46 -10.38 20.40 -7.23
CA GLU A 46 -10.07 18.97 -7.24
C GLU A 46 -8.80 18.68 -6.43
N GLU A 47 -7.75 19.48 -6.58
CA GLU A 47 -6.53 19.35 -5.77
C GLU A 47 -6.85 19.41 -4.26
N GLN A 48 -7.69 20.36 -3.84
CA GLN A 48 -8.11 20.48 -2.45
C GLN A 48 -8.95 19.27 -2.01
N LYS A 49 -9.86 18.77 -2.84
CA LYS A 49 -10.62 17.54 -2.56
C LYS A 49 -9.66 16.34 -2.37
N ARG A 50 -8.64 16.22 -3.21
CA ARG A 50 -7.65 15.13 -3.18
C ARG A 50 -6.71 15.25 -1.99
N PHE A 51 -6.32 16.47 -1.62
CA PHE A 51 -5.58 16.73 -0.38
C PHE A 51 -6.38 16.32 0.86
N LEU A 52 -7.68 16.62 0.92
CA LEU A 52 -8.52 16.19 2.04
C LEU A 52 -8.65 14.67 2.14
N ALA A 53 -8.76 13.98 1.01
CA ALA A 53 -8.75 12.51 0.96
C ALA A 53 -7.39 11.96 1.44
N PHE A 54 -6.29 12.53 0.95
CA PHE A 54 -4.93 12.18 1.36
C PHE A 54 -4.69 12.38 2.85
N ASN A 55 -5.17 13.49 3.43
CA ASN A 55 -5.05 13.75 4.86
C ASN A 55 -5.75 12.65 5.70
N ARG A 56 -6.93 12.17 5.26
CA ARG A 56 -7.61 11.05 5.92
C ARG A 56 -6.80 9.77 5.83
N SER A 57 -6.23 9.46 4.66
CA SER A 57 -5.33 8.31 4.47
C SER A 57 -4.08 8.41 5.33
N PHE A 58 -3.50 9.60 5.45
CA PHE A 58 -2.34 9.88 6.29
C PHE A 58 -2.61 9.64 7.78
N ALA A 59 -3.74 10.14 8.27
CA ALA A 59 -4.19 9.89 9.64
C ALA A 59 -4.47 8.39 9.89
N PHE A 60 -5.09 7.71 8.93
CA PHE A 60 -5.35 6.27 9.01
C PHE A 60 -4.06 5.46 9.13
N VAL A 61 -3.07 5.74 8.26
CA VAL A 61 -1.77 5.05 8.29
C VAL A 61 -1.08 5.22 9.64
N GLN A 62 -1.05 6.43 10.19
CA GLN A 62 -0.47 6.67 11.51
C GLN A 62 -1.21 5.91 12.62
N ALA A 63 -2.54 5.99 12.63
CA ALA A 63 -3.36 5.33 13.65
C ALA A 63 -3.25 3.80 13.56
N GLU A 64 -3.17 3.23 12.37
CA GLU A 64 -3.07 1.78 12.16
C GLU A 64 -1.69 1.25 12.54
N ASN A 65 -0.61 1.95 12.14
CA ASN A 65 0.75 1.53 12.49
C ASN A 65 1.06 1.73 13.98
N ALA A 66 0.40 2.67 14.66
CA ALA A 66 0.51 2.85 16.11
C ALA A 66 -0.05 1.66 16.91
N LYS A 67 -0.87 0.80 16.30
CA LYS A 67 -1.43 -0.39 16.97
C LYS A 67 -0.42 -1.53 17.13
N GLY A 68 0.75 -1.48 16.49
CA GLY A 68 1.78 -2.52 16.61
C GLY A 68 1.34 -3.88 16.05
N LEU A 69 0.57 -3.88 14.96
CA LEU A 69 0.11 -5.10 14.29
C LEU A 69 1.27 -5.80 13.56
N SER A 70 1.06 -7.06 13.16
CA SER A 70 2.04 -7.82 12.38
C SER A 70 2.22 -7.32 10.94
N TYR A 71 1.38 -6.37 10.51
CA TYR A 71 1.47 -5.69 9.23
C TYR A 71 1.59 -4.19 9.42
N THR A 72 2.17 -3.52 8.43
CA THR A 72 2.21 -2.07 8.34
C THR A 72 1.46 -1.61 7.11
N VAL A 73 0.85 -0.44 7.23
CA VAL A 73 0.21 0.25 6.10
C VAL A 73 1.09 1.42 5.71
N ALA A 74 1.19 1.70 4.40
CA ALA A 74 1.94 2.82 3.87
C ALA A 74 1.09 3.61 2.88
N LEU A 75 1.47 4.87 2.65
CA LEU A 75 0.86 5.71 1.63
C LEU A 75 1.28 5.19 0.25
N ASN A 76 0.30 4.60 -0.44
CA ASN A 76 0.46 4.06 -1.79
C ASN A 76 -0.14 5.01 -2.83
N GLU A 77 -0.17 4.59 -4.09
CA GLU A 77 -0.76 5.35 -5.20
C GLU A 77 -2.23 5.72 -4.98
N PHE A 78 -2.97 5.02 -4.11
CA PHE A 78 -4.39 5.26 -3.85
C PHE A 78 -4.63 6.20 -2.67
N ALA A 79 -3.59 6.81 -2.10
CA ALA A 79 -3.72 7.65 -0.92
C ALA A 79 -4.63 8.87 -1.12
N ASP A 80 -4.77 9.39 -2.36
CA ASP A 80 -5.66 10.51 -2.73
C ASP A 80 -7.12 10.09 -3.01
N ARG A 81 -7.44 8.81 -2.87
CA ARG A 81 -8.77 8.25 -3.18
C ARG A 81 -9.56 7.99 -1.92
N VAL A 82 -10.85 8.29 -1.98
CA VAL A 82 -11.78 7.89 -0.93
C VAL A 82 -12.13 6.41 -1.10
N PRO A 83 -12.35 5.66 -0.01
CA PRO A 83 -12.64 4.23 -0.07
C PRO A 83 -13.79 3.91 -1.03
N GLU A 84 -14.86 4.71 -1.02
CA GLU A 84 -16.06 4.52 -1.85
C GLU A 84 -15.74 4.57 -3.36
N GLU A 85 -14.88 5.50 -3.78
CA GLU A 85 -14.40 5.60 -5.17
C GLU A 85 -13.55 4.36 -5.55
N PHE A 86 -12.78 3.85 -4.59
CA PHE A 86 -11.96 2.65 -4.79
C PHE A 86 -12.81 1.39 -4.95
N GLN A 87 -13.85 1.22 -4.11
CA GLN A 87 -14.74 0.05 -4.16
C GLN A 87 -15.43 -0.07 -5.52
N ALA A 88 -15.96 1.04 -6.03
CA ALA A 88 -16.71 1.08 -7.29
C ALA A 88 -15.87 0.64 -8.50
N THR A 89 -14.56 0.90 -8.47
CA THR A 89 -13.71 0.75 -9.66
C THR A 89 -12.78 -0.47 -9.59
N ARG A 90 -12.39 -0.91 -8.40
CA ARG A 90 -11.27 -1.86 -8.22
C ARG A 90 -11.63 -3.18 -7.59
N PHE A 91 -12.83 -3.34 -7.02
CA PHE A 91 -13.16 -4.59 -6.34
C PHE A 91 -13.45 -5.77 -7.26
N GLY A 92 -13.69 -5.55 -8.56
CA GLY A 92 -13.52 -6.50 -9.68
C GLY A 92 -14.27 -7.85 -9.63
N LEU A 93 -14.79 -8.23 -8.48
CA LEU A 93 -15.34 -9.54 -8.15
C LEU A 93 -16.86 -9.39 -8.18
N VAL A 94 -17.43 -9.67 -9.34
CA VAL A 94 -18.87 -9.78 -9.50
C VAL A 94 -19.23 -11.23 -9.22
N ALA A 95 -19.93 -11.47 -8.12
CA ALA A 95 -20.43 -12.81 -7.82
C ALA A 95 -21.36 -13.28 -8.97
N PRO A 96 -21.09 -14.43 -9.61
CA PRO A 96 -21.98 -14.92 -10.64
C PRO A 96 -23.32 -15.29 -10.01
N ARG A 97 -24.44 -14.86 -10.62
CA ARG A 97 -25.79 -15.15 -10.12
C ARG A 97 -26.05 -16.64 -9.92
N LYS A 98 -25.36 -17.50 -10.69
CA LYS A 98 -25.31 -18.95 -10.53
C LYS A 98 -23.92 -19.45 -10.92
N VAL A 99 -23.12 -19.90 -9.94
CA VAL A 99 -21.76 -20.42 -10.16
C VAL A 99 -21.74 -21.69 -11.03
N TRP A 100 -22.80 -22.50 -10.96
CA TRP A 100 -22.88 -23.83 -11.60
C TRP A 100 -24.14 -24.00 -12.47
N SER A 101 -24.61 -22.94 -13.13
CA SER A 101 -25.78 -23.03 -14.01
C SER A 101 -25.48 -23.91 -15.22
N GLY A 102 -26.20 -25.01 -15.38
CA GLY A 102 -26.06 -25.90 -16.55
C GLY A 102 -25.06 -27.03 -16.38
N VAL A 103 -24.41 -27.17 -15.23
CA VAL A 103 -23.55 -28.33 -14.94
C VAL A 103 -24.41 -29.49 -14.44
N PRO A 104 -24.25 -30.71 -14.99
CA PRO A 104 -24.97 -31.87 -14.49
C PRO A 104 -24.65 -32.13 -13.03
N HIS A 105 -25.67 -32.46 -12.24
CA HIS A 105 -25.46 -32.92 -10.86
C HIS A 105 -24.84 -34.31 -10.90
N LEU A 106 -23.55 -34.42 -10.56
CA LEU A 106 -22.79 -35.68 -10.59
C LEU A 106 -23.03 -36.58 -9.35
N GLY A 107 -24.00 -36.21 -8.52
CA GLY A 107 -24.38 -36.94 -7.31
C GLY A 107 -23.71 -36.40 -6.04
N THR A 108 -24.23 -36.87 -4.90
CA THR A 108 -23.67 -36.61 -3.57
C THR A 108 -23.09 -37.90 -3.01
N HIS A 109 -21.77 -37.96 -2.88
CA HIS A 109 -21.13 -39.11 -2.22
C HIS A 109 -21.34 -38.99 -0.71
N ARG A 110 -22.26 -39.79 -0.17
CA ARG A 110 -22.43 -39.95 1.27
C ARG A 110 -21.49 -41.06 1.74
N TYR A 111 -20.43 -40.70 2.45
CA TYR A 111 -19.56 -41.68 3.10
C TYR A 111 -20.32 -42.32 4.27
N SER A 112 -20.47 -43.64 4.21
CA SER A 112 -21.00 -44.47 5.30
C SER A 112 -19.93 -45.49 5.63
N GLY A 113 -18.90 -45.06 6.35
CA GLY A 113 -17.91 -45.98 6.91
C GLY A 113 -18.57 -46.94 7.89
N ALA A 114 -18.05 -48.17 7.95
CA ALA A 114 -18.23 -49.09 9.07
C ALA A 114 -17.09 -48.89 10.08
#